data_AF-A0ABD3NA91-F1
#
_entry.id   AF-A0ABD3NA91-F1
#
_cell.length_a   1.000
_cell.length_b   1.000
_cell.length_c   1.000
_cell.angle_alpha   90.00
_cell.angle_beta   90.00
_cell.angle_gamma   90.00
#
_symmetry.space_group_name_H-M   'P 1'
#
loop_
_entity.id
_entity.type
_entity.pdbx_description
1 polymer ?
#
loop_
_entity_poly.entity_id
_entity_poly.type
_entity_poly.pdbx_seq_one_letter_code
_entity_poly.pdbx_strand_id
1 'polypeptide(L)'
;MKQAKPFSAIATAFDSFMDVLVRSTHESLWAKVIIDKLQEALGEDGHSDLTTIVKPALSSFMILKMVQITVAKGLCPASPFGFACFGSFIAKMGNIAAGHRFVLLAKSLLNKAANELRAQSEAASLRVGDVHTACLSKLQYCIGLLWVGSNLHVLQEKIAAAELFITRHENKTWLVLLYNAQRSVNILVGNERHTLAFNELLERRDAVLNVRQKMMLSFHNLYLSLVYDSDNLKERCEAFFSTKKTSSFLIYGYVIQVFISGLSASKIFRQTGDAVLADRAKMCIEQMRNWGESRGAVELQTKGLHLYAGCGLYIDSRSNHTFLLCLLLMQAEDNYSNGNLQSARYFYSSAISCAKQHRFLNDESLVSNDDLNCH
;
A
#
# COMPACT_ATOMS: atom_id res chain seq x y z
N MET A 1 -39.30 1.76 36.06
CA MET A 1 -38.62 2.17 34.82
C MET A 1 -37.12 1.95 35.00
N LYS A 2 -36.51 0.96 34.32
CA LYS A 2 -35.06 0.76 34.36
C LYS A 2 -34.41 1.77 33.41
N GLN A 3 -33.52 2.62 33.95
CA GLN A 3 -32.77 3.61 33.18
C GLN A 3 -31.96 2.91 32.09
N ALA A 4 -32.16 3.32 30.83
CA ALA A 4 -31.32 2.88 29.73
C ALA A 4 -29.89 3.38 29.97
N LYS A 5 -28.93 2.45 30.08
CA LYS A 5 -27.51 2.80 30.22
C LYS A 5 -27.06 3.59 28.97
N PRO A 6 -26.22 4.63 29.11
CA PRO A 6 -25.88 5.52 28.01
C PRO A 6 -25.06 4.80 26.94
N PHE A 7 -25.40 5.06 25.68
CA PHE A 7 -24.79 4.53 24.46
C PHE A 7 -23.25 4.73 24.42
N SER A 8 -22.73 5.71 25.14
CA SER A 8 -21.29 5.95 25.31
C SER A 8 -20.55 4.79 25.98
N ALA A 9 -21.16 4.12 26.97
CA ALA A 9 -20.53 2.99 27.65
C ALA A 9 -20.37 1.78 26.73
N ILE A 10 -21.31 1.57 25.80
CA ILE A 10 -21.27 0.51 24.80
C ILE A 10 -20.22 0.83 23.72
N ALA A 11 -20.14 2.08 23.28
CA ALA A 11 -19.14 2.53 22.32
C ALA A 11 -17.70 2.41 22.87
N THR A 12 -17.47 2.83 24.12
CA THR A 12 -16.15 2.71 24.76
C THR A 12 -15.75 1.25 25.00
N ALA A 13 -16.70 0.38 25.37
CA ALA A 13 -16.46 -1.05 25.48
C ALA A 13 -16.14 -1.69 24.12
N PHE A 14 -16.78 -1.21 23.04
CA PHE A 14 -16.57 -1.67 21.68
C PHE A 14 -15.18 -1.27 21.13
N ASP A 15 -14.77 -0.01 21.30
CA ASP A 15 -13.43 0.44 20.90
C ASP A 15 -12.34 -0.32 21.67
N SER A 16 -12.53 -0.53 22.97
CA SER A 16 -11.59 -1.30 23.80
C SER A 16 -11.50 -2.78 23.37
N PHE A 17 -12.63 -3.37 22.92
CA PHE A 17 -12.68 -4.74 22.43
C PHE A 17 -12.02 -4.90 21.06
N MET A 18 -12.20 -3.93 20.16
CA MET A 18 -11.52 -3.92 18.86
C MET A 18 -10.01 -3.77 19.02
N ASP A 19 -9.55 -2.96 19.97
CA ASP A 19 -8.13 -2.79 20.27
C ASP A 19 -7.49 -4.08 20.84
N VAL A 20 -8.26 -4.91 21.54
CA VAL A 20 -7.81 -6.23 22.05
C VAL A 20 -7.79 -7.29 20.95
N LEU A 21 -8.82 -7.34 20.08
CA LEU A 21 -8.87 -8.26 18.93
C LEU A 21 -7.72 -8.05 17.94
N VAL A 22 -7.28 -6.80 17.77
CA VAL A 22 -6.12 -6.45 16.94
C VAL A 22 -4.80 -6.84 17.64
N ARG A 23 -4.76 -6.93 18.97
CA ARG A 23 -3.53 -7.13 19.76
C ARG A 23 -3.29 -8.56 20.26
N SER A 24 -4.29 -9.43 20.38
CA SER A 24 -4.11 -10.74 21.02
C SER A 24 -4.63 -11.90 20.18
N THR A 25 -3.72 -12.68 19.60
CA THR A 25 -4.05 -14.03 19.10
C THR A 25 -3.96 -15.13 20.16
N HIS A 26 -3.38 -14.92 21.35
CA HIS A 26 -3.52 -15.91 22.43
C HIS A 26 -3.55 -15.28 23.82
N GLU A 27 -4.54 -15.71 24.60
CA GLU A 27 -4.65 -15.73 26.07
C GLU A 27 -4.14 -14.51 26.84
N SER A 28 -5.03 -13.58 27.19
CA SER A 28 -4.72 -12.57 28.21
C SER A 28 -5.84 -12.38 29.23
N LEU A 29 -5.43 -12.07 30.46
CA LEU A 29 -6.24 -11.77 31.65
C LEU A 29 -7.35 -10.72 31.40
N TRP A 30 -7.21 -9.90 30.36
CA TRP A 30 -8.12 -8.82 29.98
C TRP A 30 -9.37 -9.27 29.23
N ALA A 31 -9.32 -10.43 28.56
CA ALA A 31 -10.51 -11.03 27.95
C ALA A 31 -11.56 -11.39 29.03
N LYS A 32 -11.09 -11.80 30.21
CA LYS A 32 -11.94 -12.12 31.37
C LYS A 32 -12.69 -10.89 31.88
N VAL A 33 -12.01 -9.74 32.02
CA VAL A 33 -12.62 -8.47 32.45
C VAL A 33 -13.70 -7.98 31.48
N ILE A 34 -13.54 -8.21 30.17
CA ILE A 34 -14.55 -7.84 29.16
C ILE A 34 -15.72 -8.82 29.18
N ILE A 35 -15.46 -10.13 29.34
CA ILE A 35 -16.50 -11.15 29.51
C ILE A 35 -17.34 -10.85 30.75
N ASP A 36 -16.71 -10.49 31.87
CA ASP A 36 -17.40 -10.17 33.12
C ASP A 36 -18.30 -8.92 32.99
N LYS A 37 -17.84 -7.88 32.26
CA LYS A 37 -18.65 -6.68 31.98
C LYS A 37 -19.80 -6.93 31.00
N LEU A 38 -19.63 -7.85 30.06
CA LEU A 38 -20.70 -8.30 29.15
C LEU A 38 -21.72 -9.17 29.88
N GLN A 39 -21.27 -10.04 30.80
CA GLN A 39 -22.13 -10.83 31.68
C GLN A 39 -22.99 -9.93 32.58
N GLU A 40 -22.39 -8.91 33.19
CA GLU A 40 -23.10 -7.91 34.01
C GLU A 40 -24.12 -7.09 33.21
N ALA A 41 -23.90 -6.92 31.89
CA ALA A 41 -24.80 -6.21 31.00
C ALA A 41 -25.97 -7.06 30.47
N LEU A 42 -25.83 -8.40 30.41
CA LEU A 42 -26.75 -9.31 29.75
C LEU A 42 -27.62 -10.16 30.70
N GLY A 43 -27.26 -10.28 31.98
CA GLY A 43 -28.03 -11.01 33.00
C GLY A 43 -27.70 -12.50 33.12
N GLU A 44 -28.11 -13.12 34.23
CA GLU A 44 -27.66 -14.45 34.69
C GLU A 44 -28.03 -15.63 33.78
N ASP A 45 -28.99 -15.48 32.86
CA ASP A 45 -29.44 -16.55 31.96
C ASP A 45 -28.46 -16.85 30.80
N GLY A 46 -27.36 -16.09 30.66
CA GLY A 46 -26.34 -16.31 29.63
C GLY A 46 -25.22 -17.30 30.01
N HIS A 47 -25.24 -17.86 31.22
CA HIS A 47 -24.03 -18.35 31.88
C HIS A 47 -23.42 -19.66 31.33
N SER A 48 -24.20 -20.58 30.76
CA SER A 48 -23.67 -21.90 30.34
C SER A 48 -23.24 -21.98 28.87
N ASP A 49 -23.66 -21.04 28.03
CA ASP A 49 -23.42 -21.09 26.58
C ASP A 49 -22.31 -20.13 26.12
N LEU A 50 -22.06 -19.01 26.80
CA LEU A 50 -21.16 -17.97 26.30
C LEU A 50 -19.71 -18.43 26.13
N THR A 51 -19.13 -19.25 27.02
CA THR A 51 -17.71 -19.68 26.89
C THR A 51 -17.49 -20.72 25.79
N THR A 52 -18.54 -21.44 25.37
CA THR A 52 -18.50 -22.42 24.26
C THR A 52 -19.13 -21.86 22.96
N ILE A 53 -19.89 -20.73 23.05
CA ILE A 53 -20.63 -20.02 21.98
C ILE A 53 -20.13 -18.58 21.71
N VAL A 54 -19.02 -18.15 22.30
CA VAL A 54 -18.20 -17.04 21.72
C VAL A 54 -17.60 -17.44 20.34
N LYS A 55 -18.09 -18.58 19.79
CA LYS A 55 -18.27 -19.02 18.40
C LYS A 55 -18.42 -17.91 17.35
N PRO A 56 -18.12 -18.26 16.08
CA PRO A 56 -18.51 -17.54 14.85
C PRO A 56 -19.98 -17.03 14.76
N ALA A 57 -20.87 -17.46 15.65
CA ALA A 57 -22.25 -16.97 15.73
C ALA A 57 -22.32 -15.50 16.21
N LEU A 58 -21.48 -15.10 17.18
CA LEU A 58 -21.49 -13.73 17.69
C LEU A 58 -20.95 -12.74 16.64
N SER A 59 -19.91 -13.14 15.89
CA SER A 59 -19.40 -12.33 14.78
C SER A 59 -20.46 -12.15 13.68
N SER A 60 -21.22 -13.20 13.36
CA SER A 60 -22.32 -13.12 12.39
C SER A 60 -23.43 -12.17 12.84
N PHE A 61 -23.79 -12.20 14.13
CA PHE A 61 -24.77 -11.28 14.71
C PHE A 61 -24.28 -9.82 14.68
N MET A 62 -23.02 -9.58 15.03
CA MET A 62 -22.40 -8.25 14.98
C MET A 62 -22.37 -7.70 13.55
N ILE A 63 -21.96 -8.51 12.57
CA ILE A 63 -21.92 -8.13 11.16
C ILE A 63 -23.32 -7.74 10.68
N LEU A 64 -24.35 -8.54 11.01
CA LEU A 64 -25.74 -8.22 10.71
C LEU A 64 -26.19 -6.92 11.36
N LYS A 65 -25.82 -6.67 12.61
CA LYS A 65 -26.13 -5.42 13.31
C LYS A 65 -25.45 -4.21 12.69
N MET A 66 -24.19 -4.34 12.28
CA MET A 66 -23.47 -3.28 11.56
C MET A 66 -24.20 -2.92 10.26
N VAL A 67 -24.56 -3.91 9.45
CA VAL A 67 -25.29 -3.68 8.19
C VAL A 67 -26.69 -3.09 8.46
N GLN A 68 -27.43 -3.60 9.46
CA GLN A 68 -28.74 -3.05 9.85
C GLN A 68 -28.64 -1.58 10.26
N ILE A 69 -27.66 -1.23 11.09
CA ILE A 69 -27.43 0.16 11.51
C ILE A 69 -27.08 1.02 10.30
N THR A 70 -26.21 0.55 9.40
CA THR A 70 -25.85 1.27 8.17
C THR A 70 -27.07 1.52 7.28
N VAL A 71 -27.94 0.54 7.11
CA VAL A 71 -29.16 0.67 6.29
C VAL A 71 -30.15 1.63 6.95
N ALA A 72 -30.31 1.56 8.28
CA ALA A 72 -31.29 2.37 9.01
C ALA A 72 -30.84 3.82 9.26
N LYS A 73 -29.55 4.04 9.51
CA LYS A 73 -28.99 5.33 9.95
C LYS A 73 -28.07 5.99 8.92
N GLY A 74 -27.84 5.34 7.78
CA GLY A 74 -26.91 5.80 6.76
C GLY A 74 -25.48 5.31 6.99
N LEU A 75 -24.60 5.69 6.05
CA LEU A 75 -23.21 5.25 6.02
C LEU A 75 -22.38 5.91 7.13
N CYS A 76 -21.49 5.11 7.72
CA CYS A 76 -20.48 5.55 8.70
C CYS A 76 -19.09 4.96 8.33
N PRO A 77 -17.99 5.42 8.95
CA PRO A 77 -16.64 4.92 8.65
C PRO A 77 -16.48 3.39 8.77
N ALA A 78 -17.26 2.73 9.64
CA ALA A 78 -17.23 1.28 9.84
C ALA A 78 -18.14 0.50 8.86
N SER A 79 -18.98 1.20 8.08
CA SER A 79 -19.94 0.57 7.15
C SER A 79 -19.28 -0.31 6.08
N PRO A 80 -18.14 0.07 5.46
CA PRO A 80 -17.50 -0.79 4.47
C PRO A 80 -17.06 -2.14 5.06
N PHE A 81 -16.52 -2.13 6.29
CA PHE A 81 -16.16 -3.36 6.98
C PHE A 81 -17.38 -4.26 7.21
N GLY A 82 -18.49 -3.68 7.72
CA GLY A 82 -19.76 -4.38 7.89
C GLY A 82 -20.24 -5.06 6.60
N PHE A 83 -20.22 -4.33 5.47
CA PHE A 83 -20.59 -4.88 4.17
C PHE A 83 -19.61 -5.96 3.66
N ALA A 84 -18.31 -5.79 3.86
CA ALA A 84 -17.32 -6.79 3.43
C ALA A 84 -17.49 -8.12 4.18
N CYS A 85 -17.64 -8.04 5.50
CA CYS A 85 -17.87 -9.19 6.35
C CYS A 85 -19.23 -9.85 6.06
N PHE A 86 -20.27 -9.05 5.83
CA PHE A 86 -21.59 -9.57 5.46
C PHE A 86 -21.56 -10.24 4.09
N GLY A 87 -20.85 -9.66 3.12
CA GLY A 87 -20.65 -10.27 1.80
C GLY A 87 -19.95 -11.61 1.89
N SER A 88 -18.89 -11.72 2.69
CA SER A 88 -18.20 -12.98 2.97
C SER A 88 -19.13 -14.02 3.62
N PHE A 89 -19.94 -13.60 4.59
CA PHE A 89 -20.92 -14.47 5.26
C PHE A 89 -21.98 -15.01 4.27
N ILE A 90 -22.57 -14.15 3.44
CA ILE A 90 -23.55 -14.53 2.42
C ILE A 90 -22.95 -15.48 1.37
N ALA A 91 -21.70 -15.25 0.96
CA ALA A 91 -21.00 -16.15 0.05
C ALA A 91 -20.79 -17.54 0.65
N LYS A 92 -20.43 -17.64 1.95
CA LYS A 92 -20.27 -18.91 2.66
C LYS A 92 -21.57 -19.70 2.80
N MET A 93 -22.72 -19.03 2.81
CA MET A 93 -24.04 -19.68 2.78
C MET A 93 -24.47 -20.15 1.38
N GLY A 94 -23.56 -20.12 0.39
CA GLY A 94 -23.80 -20.60 -0.97
C GLY A 94 -24.26 -19.52 -1.96
N ASN A 95 -24.59 -18.30 -1.50
CA ASN A 95 -24.96 -17.21 -2.40
C ASN A 95 -23.75 -16.32 -2.74
N ILE A 96 -22.83 -16.89 -3.52
CA ILE A 96 -21.56 -16.25 -3.91
C ILE A 96 -21.81 -14.92 -4.63
N ALA A 97 -22.81 -14.86 -5.52
CA ALA A 97 -23.12 -13.67 -6.30
C ALA A 97 -23.60 -12.49 -5.43
N ALA A 98 -24.46 -12.73 -4.43
CA ALA A 98 -24.86 -11.70 -3.48
C ALA A 98 -23.70 -11.29 -2.57
N GLY A 99 -22.90 -12.25 -2.10
CA GLY A 99 -21.72 -11.97 -1.30
C GLY A 99 -20.71 -11.08 -2.03
N HIS A 100 -20.43 -11.37 -3.30
CA HIS A 100 -19.57 -10.58 -4.16
C HIS A 100 -20.07 -9.13 -4.31
N ARG A 101 -21.38 -8.91 -4.51
CA ARG A 101 -21.97 -7.56 -4.61
C ARG A 101 -21.74 -6.72 -3.36
N PHE A 102 -21.88 -7.31 -2.17
CA PHE A 102 -21.62 -6.59 -0.91
C PHE A 102 -20.13 -6.26 -0.71
N VAL A 103 -19.22 -7.14 -1.14
CA VAL A 103 -17.78 -6.84 -1.14
C VAL A 103 -17.45 -5.71 -2.12
N LEU A 104 -18.07 -5.69 -3.31
CA LEU A 104 -17.89 -4.58 -4.25
C LEU A 104 -18.44 -3.25 -3.69
N LEU A 105 -19.59 -3.30 -2.99
CA LEU A 105 -20.14 -2.13 -2.29
C LEU A 105 -19.17 -1.64 -1.22
N ALA A 106 -18.67 -2.52 -0.36
CA ALA A 106 -17.66 -2.19 0.64
C ALA A 106 -16.43 -1.51 0.02
N LYS A 107 -15.90 -2.08 -1.06
CA LYS A 107 -14.77 -1.51 -1.80
C LYS A 107 -15.10 -0.11 -2.35
N SER A 108 -16.28 0.08 -2.94
CA SER A 108 -16.73 1.38 -3.44
C SER A 108 -16.82 2.43 -2.32
N LEU A 109 -17.34 2.04 -1.16
CA LEU A 109 -17.46 2.93 0.00
C LEU A 109 -16.11 3.31 0.60
N LEU A 110 -15.16 2.36 0.69
CA LEU A 110 -13.78 2.66 1.10
C LEU A 110 -13.13 3.66 0.14
N ASN A 111 -13.28 3.44 -1.16
CA ASN A 111 -12.75 4.36 -2.17
C ASN A 111 -13.39 5.75 -2.07
N LYS A 112 -14.68 5.83 -1.74
CA LYS A 112 -15.37 7.11 -1.52
C LYS A 112 -14.85 7.82 -0.27
N ALA A 113 -14.76 7.13 0.86
CA ALA A 113 -14.26 7.70 2.12
C ALA A 113 -12.79 8.15 2.00
N ALA A 114 -11.96 7.37 1.31
CA ALA A 114 -10.59 7.72 0.95
C ALA A 114 -10.51 9.05 0.21
N ASN A 115 -11.33 9.19 -0.84
CA ASN A 115 -11.38 10.39 -1.65
C ASN A 115 -11.93 11.60 -0.88
N GLU A 116 -12.87 11.39 0.05
CA GLU A 116 -13.42 12.43 0.91
C GLU A 116 -12.39 12.92 1.94
N LEU A 117 -11.71 12.02 2.65
CA LEU A 117 -10.63 12.38 3.58
C LEU A 117 -9.53 13.16 2.88
N ARG A 118 -9.18 12.76 1.66
CA ARG A 118 -8.25 13.51 0.81
C ARG A 118 -8.74 14.91 0.48
N ALA A 119 -9.98 15.03 0.01
CA ALA A 119 -10.56 16.33 -0.32
C ALA A 119 -10.62 17.23 0.92
N GLN A 120 -10.89 16.65 2.08
CA GLN A 120 -10.85 17.34 3.37
C GLN A 120 -9.43 17.74 3.78
N SER A 121 -8.42 16.91 3.56
CA SER A 121 -7.03 17.26 3.86
C SER A 121 -6.55 18.41 2.99
N GLU A 122 -6.82 18.35 1.68
CA GLU A 122 -6.55 19.43 0.74
C GLU A 122 -7.25 20.74 1.16
N ALA A 123 -8.55 20.68 1.47
CA ALA A 123 -9.32 21.84 1.90
C ALA A 123 -8.88 22.36 3.28
N ALA A 124 -8.47 21.50 4.20
CA ALA A 124 -7.94 21.89 5.50
C ALA A 124 -6.60 22.61 5.35
N SER A 125 -5.68 22.07 4.55
CA SER A 125 -4.39 22.70 4.26
C SER A 125 -4.57 24.08 3.61
N LEU A 126 -5.47 24.20 2.63
CA LEU A 126 -5.78 25.49 2.01
C LEU A 126 -6.37 26.50 3.00
N ARG A 127 -7.25 26.07 3.91
CA ARG A 127 -7.84 26.95 4.93
C ARG A 127 -6.81 27.55 5.89
N VAL A 128 -5.75 26.81 6.21
CA VAL A 128 -4.66 27.30 7.08
C VAL A 128 -3.53 27.98 6.29
N GLY A 129 -3.67 28.14 4.97
CA GLY A 129 -2.65 28.73 4.11
C GLY A 129 -1.46 27.80 3.81
N ASP A 130 -1.52 26.52 4.18
CA ASP A 130 -0.49 25.53 3.87
C ASP A 130 -0.66 24.97 2.44
N VAL A 131 -0.30 25.82 1.49
CA VAL A 131 -0.34 25.51 0.06
C VAL A 131 0.59 24.34 -0.29
N HIS A 132 1.68 24.15 0.47
CA HIS A 132 2.65 23.10 0.22
C HIS A 132 2.04 21.71 0.47
N THR A 133 1.35 21.53 1.60
CA THR A 133 0.67 20.28 1.94
C THR A 133 -0.54 20.01 1.04
N ALA A 134 -1.25 21.06 0.59
CA ALA A 134 -2.32 20.91 -0.38
C ALA A 134 -1.81 20.36 -1.74
N CYS A 135 -0.70 20.93 -2.24
CA CYS A 135 -0.05 20.44 -3.45
C CYS A 135 0.47 19.00 -3.30
N LEU A 136 1.06 18.67 -2.14
CA LEU A 136 1.50 17.31 -1.83
C LEU A 136 0.33 16.32 -1.86
N SER A 137 -0.81 16.69 -1.28
CA SER A 137 -2.02 15.83 -1.27
C SER A 137 -2.52 15.54 -2.69
N LYS A 138 -2.47 16.52 -3.61
CA LYS A 138 -2.80 16.33 -5.03
C LYS A 138 -1.81 15.40 -5.73
N LEU A 139 -0.52 15.59 -5.51
CA LEU A 139 0.53 14.76 -6.09
C LEU A 139 0.40 13.31 -5.62
N GLN A 140 0.23 13.10 -4.31
CA GLN A 140 0.08 11.76 -3.72
C GLN A 140 -1.15 11.03 -4.25
N TYR A 141 -2.24 11.74 -4.51
CA TYR A 141 -3.40 11.15 -5.17
C TYR A 141 -3.08 10.60 -6.55
N CYS A 142 -2.41 11.39 -7.38
CA CYS A 142 -2.04 10.96 -8.73
C CYS A 142 -1.07 9.77 -8.70
N ILE A 143 -0.05 9.83 -7.82
CA ILE A 143 0.90 8.73 -7.62
C ILE A 143 0.17 7.48 -7.12
N GLY A 144 -0.74 7.62 -6.15
CA GLY A 144 -1.54 6.51 -5.65
C GLY A 144 -2.39 5.85 -6.75
N LEU A 145 -3.05 6.66 -7.59
CA LEU A 145 -3.81 6.18 -8.74
C LEU A 145 -2.95 5.41 -9.76
N LEU A 146 -1.72 5.87 -9.99
CA LEU A 146 -0.74 5.18 -10.85
C LEU A 146 -0.42 3.78 -10.28
N TRP A 147 -0.04 3.70 -9.00
CA TRP A 147 0.38 2.43 -8.39
C TRP A 147 -0.74 1.41 -8.21
N VAL A 148 -1.99 1.85 -8.06
CA VAL A 148 -3.13 0.92 -8.01
C VAL A 148 -3.58 0.44 -9.40
N GLY A 149 -2.91 0.87 -10.48
CA GLY A 149 -3.27 0.48 -11.86
C GLY A 149 -4.61 1.06 -12.30
N SER A 150 -4.88 2.34 -11.97
CA SER A 150 -6.08 3.01 -12.47
C SER A 150 -6.09 3.11 -13.99
N ASN A 151 -7.27 3.31 -14.58
CA ASN A 151 -7.37 3.60 -16.01
C ASN A 151 -6.47 4.80 -16.39
N LEU A 152 -5.59 4.59 -17.38
CA LEU A 152 -4.55 5.56 -17.72
C LEU A 152 -5.13 6.90 -18.22
N HIS A 153 -6.25 6.91 -18.94
CA HIS A 153 -6.88 8.15 -19.38
C HIS A 153 -7.45 8.96 -18.21
N VAL A 154 -8.13 8.28 -17.28
CA VAL A 154 -8.61 8.92 -16.04
C VAL A 154 -7.43 9.51 -15.25
N LEU A 155 -6.33 8.77 -15.18
CA LEU A 155 -5.12 9.22 -14.51
C LEU A 155 -4.50 10.45 -15.20
N GLN A 156 -4.44 10.49 -16.53
CA GLN A 156 -3.99 11.68 -17.29
C GLN A 156 -4.83 12.91 -16.94
N GLU A 157 -6.16 12.79 -16.89
CA GLU A 157 -7.04 13.90 -16.49
C GLU A 157 -6.75 14.37 -15.06
N LYS A 158 -6.52 13.44 -14.12
CA LYS A 158 -6.20 13.79 -12.72
C LYS A 158 -4.84 14.47 -12.60
N ILE A 159 -3.85 14.02 -13.36
CA ILE A 159 -2.53 14.66 -13.37
C ILE A 159 -2.61 16.06 -13.97
N ALA A 160 -3.32 16.25 -15.09
CA ALA A 160 -3.53 17.57 -15.68
C ALA A 160 -4.21 18.54 -14.70
N ALA A 161 -5.23 18.07 -13.97
CA ALA A 161 -5.88 18.86 -12.92
C ALA A 161 -4.93 19.22 -11.75
N ALA A 162 -4.09 18.27 -11.34
CA ALA A 162 -3.06 18.52 -10.32
C ALA A 162 -1.99 19.49 -10.82
N GLU A 163 -1.58 19.41 -12.09
CA GLU A 163 -0.60 20.30 -12.70
C GLU A 163 -1.09 21.74 -12.69
N LEU A 164 -2.32 21.97 -13.16
CA LEU A 164 -2.95 23.29 -13.16
C LEU A 164 -2.98 23.87 -11.73
N PHE A 165 -3.38 23.04 -10.75
CA PHE A 165 -3.44 23.45 -9.35
C PHE A 165 -2.05 23.81 -8.80
N ILE A 166 -1.05 22.97 -8.98
CA ILE A 166 0.31 23.18 -8.45
C ILE A 166 0.98 24.39 -9.12
N THR A 167 0.75 24.56 -10.43
CA THR A 167 1.27 25.70 -11.21
C THR A 167 0.69 27.01 -10.73
N ARG A 168 -0.63 27.07 -10.49
CA ARG A 168 -1.31 28.26 -9.94
C ARG A 168 -0.75 28.71 -8.59
N HIS A 169 -0.20 27.78 -7.83
CA HIS A 169 0.38 28.03 -6.51
C HIS A 169 1.91 28.13 -6.52
N GLU A 170 2.52 28.21 -7.71
CA GLU A 170 3.96 28.38 -7.94
C GLU A 170 4.84 27.35 -7.23
N ASN A 171 4.31 26.16 -6.91
CA ASN A 171 5.04 25.16 -6.16
C ASN A 171 5.88 24.27 -7.10
N LYS A 172 7.03 24.83 -7.51
CA LYS A 172 7.97 24.20 -8.44
C LYS A 172 8.49 22.84 -7.95
N THR A 173 8.58 22.65 -6.64
CA THR A 173 9.08 21.39 -6.04
C THR A 173 8.19 20.21 -6.41
N TRP A 174 6.88 20.36 -6.20
CA TRP A 174 5.92 19.29 -6.49
C TRP A 174 5.65 19.13 -7.97
N LEU A 175 5.78 20.21 -8.74
CA LEU A 175 5.59 20.18 -10.18
C LEU A 175 6.59 19.23 -10.87
N VAL A 176 7.86 19.22 -10.44
CA VAL A 176 8.88 18.29 -10.96
C VAL A 176 8.48 16.83 -10.72
N LEU A 177 7.97 16.51 -9.53
CA LEU A 177 7.56 15.14 -9.20
C LEU A 177 6.28 14.74 -9.94
N LEU A 178 5.32 15.66 -10.07
CA LEU A 178 4.10 15.43 -10.85
C LEU A 178 4.44 15.13 -12.31
N TYR A 179 5.39 15.86 -12.89
CA TYR A 179 5.77 15.62 -14.27
C TYR A 179 6.47 14.27 -14.47
N ASN A 180 7.21 13.77 -13.50
CA ASN A 180 7.74 12.40 -13.57
C ASN A 180 6.62 11.35 -13.61
N ALA A 181 5.54 11.55 -12.84
CA ALA A 181 4.36 10.71 -12.91
C ALA A 181 3.67 10.84 -14.28
N GLN A 182 3.48 12.08 -14.79
CA GLN A 182 2.91 12.33 -16.12
C GLN A 182 3.70 11.62 -17.22
N ARG A 183 5.04 11.69 -17.18
CA ARG A 183 5.93 11.00 -18.12
C ARG A 183 5.70 9.49 -18.08
N SER A 184 5.67 8.92 -16.90
CA SER A 184 5.45 7.48 -16.70
C SER A 184 4.13 7.04 -17.34
N VAL A 185 3.07 7.82 -17.13
CA VAL A 185 1.74 7.59 -17.72
C VAL A 185 1.77 7.75 -19.24
N ASN A 186 2.45 8.77 -19.77
CA ASN A 186 2.54 8.97 -21.22
C ASN A 186 3.26 7.80 -21.91
N ILE A 187 4.31 7.25 -21.30
CA ILE A 187 4.99 6.05 -21.80
C ILE A 187 4.04 4.85 -21.78
N LEU A 188 3.32 4.63 -20.67
CA LEU A 188 2.33 3.55 -20.54
C LEU A 188 1.18 3.64 -21.55
N VAL A 189 0.81 4.86 -21.97
CA VAL A 189 -0.21 5.09 -23.00
C VAL A 189 0.35 4.96 -24.44
N GLY A 190 1.67 4.81 -24.59
CA GLY A 190 2.33 4.78 -25.91
C GLY A 190 2.44 6.16 -26.58
N ASN A 191 2.39 7.25 -25.79
CA ASN A 191 2.48 8.61 -26.30
C ASN A 191 3.92 9.18 -26.19
N GLU A 192 4.81 8.67 -27.05
CA GLU A 192 6.25 8.97 -27.02
C GLU A 192 6.59 10.45 -27.26
N ARG A 193 5.79 11.17 -28.06
CA ARG A 193 6.06 12.58 -28.41
C ARG A 193 6.06 13.49 -27.19
N HIS A 194 5.19 13.24 -26.21
CA HIS A 194 5.16 14.03 -24.97
C HIS A 194 6.34 13.71 -24.04
N THR A 195 6.97 12.54 -24.18
CA THR A 195 8.15 12.15 -23.40
C THR A 195 9.39 12.95 -23.81
N LEU A 196 9.58 13.20 -25.11
CA LEU A 196 10.71 13.97 -25.64
C LEU A 196 10.71 15.43 -25.15
N ALA A 197 9.58 16.13 -25.32
CA ALA A 197 9.44 17.52 -24.85
C ALA A 197 9.62 17.63 -23.33
N PHE A 198 9.22 16.60 -22.58
CA PHE A 198 9.42 16.56 -21.14
C PHE A 198 10.89 16.36 -20.74
N ASN A 199 11.62 15.49 -21.46
CA ASN A 199 13.05 15.30 -21.23
C ASN A 199 13.83 16.60 -21.48
N GLU A 200 13.51 17.33 -22.54
CA GLU A 200 14.11 18.65 -22.81
C GLU A 200 13.84 19.66 -21.67
N LEU A 201 12.61 19.67 -21.14
CA LEU A 201 12.24 20.51 -20.00
C LEU A 201 12.99 20.12 -18.72
N LEU A 202 13.20 18.83 -18.50
CA LEU A 202 13.97 18.30 -17.38
C LEU A 202 15.45 18.61 -17.52
N GLU A 203 16.04 18.44 -18.70
CA GLU A 203 17.44 18.74 -18.99
C GLU A 203 17.75 20.22 -18.76
N ARG A 204 16.87 21.11 -19.24
CA ARG A 204 16.97 22.55 -18.94
C ARG A 204 16.89 22.86 -17.45
N ARG A 205 16.21 22.00 -16.67
CA ARG A 205 16.03 22.15 -15.23
C ARG A 205 17.05 21.38 -14.41
N ASP A 206 17.86 20.49 -14.99
CA ASP A 206 18.77 19.65 -14.22
C ASP A 206 19.82 20.48 -13.45
N ALA A 207 20.22 21.63 -14.00
CA ALA A 207 21.07 22.59 -13.30
C ALA A 207 20.42 23.21 -12.05
N VAL A 208 19.08 23.19 -11.96
CA VAL A 208 18.28 23.82 -10.89
C VAL A 208 17.71 22.80 -9.91
N LEU A 209 17.68 21.51 -10.27
CA LEU A 209 17.15 20.47 -9.39
C LEU A 209 18.05 20.28 -8.17
N ASN A 210 17.43 20.32 -6.98
CA ASN A 210 18.14 19.94 -5.77
C ASN A 210 18.44 18.42 -5.78
N VAL A 211 19.42 18.00 -4.97
CA VAL A 211 19.88 16.60 -4.92
C VAL A 211 18.74 15.59 -4.69
N ARG A 212 17.71 15.95 -3.92
CA ARG A 212 16.56 15.07 -3.67
C ARG A 212 15.68 14.91 -4.90
N GLN A 213 15.45 15.99 -5.64
CA GLN A 213 14.70 15.94 -6.90
C GLN A 213 15.45 15.10 -7.94
N LYS A 214 16.78 15.26 -8.03
CA LYS A 214 17.62 14.42 -8.91
C LYS A 214 17.51 12.94 -8.56
N MET A 215 17.62 12.59 -7.27
CA MET A 215 17.45 11.21 -6.82
C MET A 215 16.07 10.64 -7.17
N MET A 216 14.98 11.41 -6.95
CA MET A 216 13.64 10.96 -7.33
C MET A 216 13.49 10.75 -8.83
N LEU A 217 14.10 11.62 -9.65
CA LEU A 217 14.12 11.48 -11.10
C LEU A 217 14.91 10.23 -11.53
N SER A 218 16.11 10.03 -10.99
CA SER A 218 16.92 8.83 -11.25
C SER A 218 16.17 7.56 -10.86
N PHE A 219 15.46 7.57 -9.73
CA PHE A 219 14.63 6.45 -9.30
C PHE A 219 13.50 6.14 -10.30
N HIS A 220 12.75 7.14 -10.76
CA HIS A 220 11.68 6.90 -11.74
C HIS A 220 12.24 6.39 -13.08
N ASN A 221 13.37 6.93 -13.53
CA ASN A 221 14.05 6.44 -14.73
C ASN A 221 14.46 4.97 -14.57
N LEU A 222 15.05 4.61 -13.42
CA LEU A 222 15.40 3.23 -13.10
C LEU A 222 14.18 2.31 -13.08
N TYR A 223 13.10 2.72 -12.39
CA TYR A 223 11.86 1.96 -12.31
C TYR A 223 11.27 1.67 -13.70
N LEU A 224 11.14 2.70 -14.55
CA LEU A 224 10.63 2.51 -15.91
C LEU A 224 11.55 1.59 -16.72
N SER A 225 12.86 1.76 -16.60
CA SER A 225 13.83 0.92 -17.32
C SER A 225 13.74 -0.55 -16.91
N LEU A 226 13.48 -0.81 -15.63
CA LEU A 226 13.29 -2.16 -15.11
C LEU A 226 11.98 -2.76 -15.63
N VAL A 227 10.88 -2.01 -15.60
CA VAL A 227 9.54 -2.48 -16.02
C VAL A 227 9.46 -2.75 -17.52
N TYR A 228 10.11 -1.91 -18.34
CA TYR A 228 10.09 -2.05 -19.80
C TYR A 228 11.26 -2.87 -20.38
N ASP A 229 12.10 -3.43 -19.52
CA ASP A 229 13.32 -4.14 -19.90
C ASP A 229 14.16 -3.40 -20.94
N SER A 230 14.44 -2.12 -20.69
CA SER A 230 15.15 -1.27 -21.65
C SER A 230 16.65 -1.53 -21.64
N ASP A 231 17.29 -1.43 -22.80
CA ASP A 231 18.75 -1.61 -22.99
C ASP A 231 19.62 -0.69 -22.10
N ASN A 232 19.08 0.42 -21.60
CA ASN A 232 19.80 1.38 -20.74
C ASN A 232 19.64 1.12 -19.23
N LEU A 233 19.10 -0.04 -18.82
CA LEU A 233 18.87 -0.36 -17.41
C LEU A 233 20.14 -0.19 -16.56
N LYS A 234 21.30 -0.62 -17.07
CA LYS A 234 22.60 -0.47 -16.38
C LYS A 234 22.95 0.99 -16.10
N GLU A 235 22.89 1.85 -17.12
CA GLU A 235 23.19 3.28 -16.99
C GLU A 235 22.26 3.95 -15.97
N ARG A 236 20.96 3.64 -16.02
CA ARG A 236 19.98 4.21 -15.07
C ARG A 236 20.20 3.71 -13.65
N CYS A 237 20.58 2.46 -13.48
CA CYS A 237 20.91 1.87 -12.19
C CYS A 237 22.13 2.56 -11.58
N GLU A 238 23.21 2.72 -12.35
CA GLU A 238 24.41 3.44 -11.92
C GLU A 238 24.13 4.91 -11.59
N ALA A 239 23.33 5.59 -12.42
CA ALA A 239 22.90 6.96 -12.19
C ALA A 239 22.08 7.10 -10.90
N PHE A 240 21.30 6.09 -10.52
CA PHE A 240 20.59 6.09 -9.24
C PHE A 240 21.55 5.92 -8.06
N PHE A 241 22.44 4.92 -8.10
CA PHE A 241 23.42 4.68 -7.03
C PHE A 241 24.42 5.83 -6.85
N SER A 242 24.72 6.60 -7.91
CA SER A 242 25.63 7.75 -7.84
C SER A 242 25.04 8.95 -7.09
N THR A 243 23.73 9.00 -6.85
CA THR A 243 23.09 10.14 -6.16
C THR A 243 23.46 10.25 -4.67
N LYS A 244 24.15 9.24 -4.10
CA LYS A 244 24.76 9.20 -2.76
C LYS A 244 23.84 9.60 -1.58
N LYS A 245 22.52 9.67 -1.74
CA LYS A 245 21.60 10.08 -0.69
C LYS A 245 20.41 9.14 -0.55
N THR A 246 20.18 8.68 0.68
CA THR A 246 18.94 8.05 1.08
C THR A 246 17.87 9.14 1.26
N SER A 247 16.69 8.94 0.67
CA SER A 247 15.60 9.90 0.81
C SER A 247 14.92 9.72 2.16
N SER A 248 15.26 10.55 3.15
CA SER A 248 14.46 10.63 4.38
C SER A 248 13.08 11.28 4.15
N PHE A 249 12.88 11.91 3.00
CA PHE A 249 11.69 12.69 2.68
C PHE A 249 10.44 11.82 2.49
N LEU A 250 10.60 10.52 2.27
CA LEU A 250 9.51 9.56 2.21
C LEU A 250 10.05 8.24 2.76
N ILE A 251 9.83 7.95 4.04
CA ILE A 251 10.12 6.64 4.62
C ILE A 251 9.55 5.52 3.72
N TYR A 252 8.40 5.77 3.06
CA TYR A 252 7.79 4.92 2.02
C TYR A 252 8.60 4.79 0.74
N GLY A 253 9.13 5.91 0.24
CA GLY A 253 9.93 5.94 -0.97
C GLY A 253 11.21 5.13 -0.79
N TYR A 254 11.74 5.04 0.43
CA TYR A 254 13.01 4.37 0.66
C TYR A 254 12.91 2.84 0.51
N VAL A 255 11.85 2.20 0.99
CA VAL A 255 11.67 0.75 0.84
C VAL A 255 11.56 0.36 -0.63
N ILE A 256 10.71 1.06 -1.38
CA ILE A 256 10.53 0.79 -2.81
C ILE A 256 11.80 1.12 -3.60
N GLN A 257 12.57 2.13 -3.19
CA GLN A 257 13.88 2.44 -3.76
C GLN A 257 14.85 1.28 -3.59
N VAL A 258 15.02 0.78 -2.36
CA VAL A 258 15.91 -0.35 -2.06
C VAL A 258 15.49 -1.60 -2.82
N PHE A 259 14.19 -1.87 -2.88
CA PHE A 259 13.64 -3.01 -3.62
C PHE A 259 13.95 -2.91 -5.13
N ILE A 260 13.55 -1.82 -5.79
CA ILE A 260 13.74 -1.63 -7.23
C ILE A 260 15.22 -1.55 -7.61
N SER A 261 16.06 -0.91 -6.78
CA SER A 261 17.50 -0.86 -7.03
C SER A 261 18.17 -2.22 -6.83
N GLY A 262 17.72 -2.98 -5.83
CA GLY A 262 18.20 -4.34 -5.58
C GLY A 262 17.86 -5.29 -6.73
N LEU A 263 16.59 -5.31 -7.17
CA LEU A 263 16.17 -6.11 -8.33
C LEU A 263 16.91 -5.72 -9.61
N SER A 264 17.01 -4.41 -9.89
CA SER A 264 17.76 -3.92 -11.04
C SER A 264 19.22 -4.38 -11.00
N ALA A 265 19.87 -4.24 -9.85
CA ALA A 265 21.27 -4.65 -9.67
C ALA A 265 21.46 -6.17 -9.87
N SER A 266 20.58 -7.01 -9.30
CA SER A 266 20.62 -8.46 -9.52
C SER A 266 20.43 -8.82 -10.99
N LYS A 267 19.43 -8.22 -11.66
CA LYS A 267 19.16 -8.47 -13.08
C LYS A 267 20.34 -8.11 -13.97
N ILE A 268 20.96 -6.95 -13.75
CA ILE A 268 22.15 -6.54 -14.52
C ILE A 268 23.35 -7.44 -14.20
N PHE A 269 23.56 -7.80 -12.93
CA PHE A 269 24.63 -8.73 -12.55
C PHE A 269 24.48 -10.07 -13.27
N ARG A 270 23.27 -10.64 -13.29
CA ARG A 270 22.95 -11.86 -14.05
C ARG A 270 23.34 -11.76 -15.53
N GLN A 271 23.10 -10.60 -16.15
CA GLN A 271 23.39 -10.38 -17.57
C GLN A 271 24.87 -10.13 -17.85
N THR A 272 25.60 -9.51 -16.93
CA THR A 272 26.92 -8.93 -17.20
C THR A 272 28.07 -9.54 -16.40
N GLY A 273 27.78 -10.26 -15.31
CA GLY A 273 28.78 -10.74 -14.35
C GLY A 273 29.44 -9.63 -13.53
N ASP A 274 28.90 -8.40 -13.53
CA ASP A 274 29.49 -7.25 -12.84
C ASP A 274 29.42 -7.38 -11.31
N ALA A 275 30.56 -7.70 -10.69
CA ALA A 275 30.67 -7.93 -9.25
C ALA A 275 30.25 -6.72 -8.40
N VAL A 276 30.42 -5.48 -8.90
CA VAL A 276 30.01 -4.28 -8.15
C VAL A 276 28.49 -4.23 -8.02
N LEU A 277 27.76 -4.68 -9.05
CA LEU A 277 26.30 -4.75 -9.01
C LEU A 277 25.82 -5.92 -8.13
N ALA A 278 26.55 -7.04 -8.09
CA ALA A 278 26.28 -8.12 -7.13
C ALA A 278 26.37 -7.64 -5.68
N ASP A 279 27.41 -6.88 -5.32
CA ASP A 279 27.57 -6.35 -3.97
C ASP A 279 26.48 -5.35 -3.60
N ARG A 280 26.06 -4.51 -4.57
CA ARG A 280 24.93 -3.58 -4.38
C ARG A 280 23.61 -4.32 -4.19
N ALA A 281 23.36 -5.38 -4.95
CA ALA A 281 22.18 -6.21 -4.77
C ALA A 281 22.13 -6.83 -3.37
N LYS A 282 23.25 -7.42 -2.92
CA LYS A 282 23.40 -7.97 -1.55
C LYS A 282 23.17 -6.92 -0.48
N MET A 283 23.72 -5.72 -0.65
CA MET A 283 23.48 -4.60 0.26
C MET A 283 21.98 -4.25 0.36
N CYS A 284 21.26 -4.19 -0.76
CA CYS A 284 19.83 -3.92 -0.76
C CYS A 284 19.02 -5.05 -0.08
N ILE A 285 19.39 -6.32 -0.29
CA ILE A 285 18.79 -7.47 0.40
C ILE A 285 19.00 -7.36 1.90
N GLU A 286 20.21 -7.02 2.33
CA GLU A 286 20.55 -6.88 3.74
C GLU A 286 19.80 -5.71 4.40
N GLN A 287 19.65 -4.59 3.70
CA GLN A 287 18.82 -3.47 4.16
C GLN A 287 17.36 -3.88 4.35
N MET A 288 16.79 -4.61 3.38
CA MET A 288 15.44 -5.17 3.51
C MET A 288 15.37 -6.18 4.68
N ARG A 289 16.34 -7.06 4.87
CA ARG A 289 16.31 -7.99 6.01
C ARG A 289 16.31 -7.27 7.36
N ASN A 290 17.24 -6.33 7.54
CA ASN A 290 17.36 -5.53 8.76
C ASN A 290 16.08 -4.74 9.08
N TRP A 291 15.35 -4.30 8.06
CA TRP A 291 14.04 -3.69 8.24
C TRP A 291 12.95 -4.65 8.67
N GLY A 292 12.90 -5.85 8.10
CA GLY A 292 11.96 -6.88 8.53
C GLY A 292 12.19 -7.30 9.99
N GLU A 293 13.45 -7.31 10.43
CA GLU A 293 13.84 -7.71 11.79
C GLU A 293 13.67 -6.59 12.82
N SER A 294 13.84 -5.32 12.42
CA SER A 294 13.64 -4.18 13.30
C SER A 294 12.16 -3.93 13.56
N ARG A 295 11.65 -4.54 14.63
CA ARG A 295 10.25 -4.43 15.10
C ARG A 295 9.73 -2.98 15.17
N GLY A 296 10.59 -2.01 15.44
CA GLY A 296 10.22 -0.59 15.49
C GLY A 296 10.07 0.10 14.13
N ALA A 297 10.76 -0.36 13.08
CA ALA A 297 10.71 0.26 11.75
C ALA A 297 9.44 -0.16 10.98
N VAL A 298 9.03 -1.42 11.11
CA VAL A 298 7.75 -1.93 10.59
C VAL A 298 6.58 -1.19 11.23
N GLU A 299 6.66 -0.93 12.54
CA GLU A 299 5.62 -0.20 13.27
C GLU A 299 5.60 1.30 12.91
N LEU A 300 6.76 1.96 12.75
CA LEU A 300 6.84 3.36 12.31
C LEU A 300 6.41 3.53 10.85
N GLN A 301 6.73 2.57 9.98
CA GLN A 301 6.27 2.56 8.61
C GLN A 301 4.77 2.37 8.56
N THR A 302 4.23 1.34 9.23
CA THR A 302 2.78 1.08 9.31
C THR A 302 2.03 2.27 9.93
N LYS A 303 2.56 2.89 11.00
CA LYS A 303 1.96 4.07 11.64
C LYS A 303 2.07 5.34 10.80
N GLY A 304 3.19 5.58 10.15
CA GLY A 304 3.29 6.69 9.20
C GLY A 304 2.41 6.45 7.96
N LEU A 305 2.14 5.17 7.60
CA LEU A 305 1.33 4.77 6.45
C LEU A 305 -0.13 5.11 6.78
N HIS A 306 -0.54 4.93 8.04
CA HIS A 306 -1.80 5.42 8.59
C HIS A 306 -1.88 6.96 8.67
N LEU A 307 -0.80 7.66 9.06
CA LEU A 307 -0.76 9.13 9.12
C LEU A 307 -0.76 9.80 7.73
N TYR A 308 -0.21 9.12 6.71
CA TYR A 308 -0.24 9.55 5.31
C TYR A 308 -1.44 8.99 4.51
N ALA A 309 -2.31 8.19 5.14
CA ALA A 309 -3.52 7.60 4.53
C ALA A 309 -4.68 8.58 4.32
N GLY A 310 -4.39 9.87 4.12
CA GLY A 310 -5.31 10.76 3.39
C GLY A 310 -5.60 10.27 1.96
N CYS A 311 -4.82 9.31 1.43
CA CYS A 311 -5.09 8.63 0.17
C CYS A 311 -6.01 7.40 0.29
N GLY A 312 -6.45 7.05 1.51
CA GLY A 312 -7.34 5.94 1.86
C GLY A 312 -7.06 4.58 1.21
N LEU A 313 -5.79 4.30 0.96
CA LEU A 313 -5.29 2.93 0.89
C LEU A 313 -5.22 2.41 2.33
N TYR A 314 -6.28 1.72 2.75
CA TYR A 314 -6.36 1.03 4.03
C TYR A 314 -5.28 -0.07 4.04
N ILE A 315 -4.20 0.13 4.79
CA ILE A 315 -3.09 -0.83 4.89
C ILE A 315 -3.01 -1.31 6.33
N ASP A 316 -3.82 -2.32 6.66
CA ASP A 316 -3.97 -2.83 8.01
C ASP A 316 -3.64 -4.35 8.08
N SER A 317 -2.57 -4.77 7.40
CA SER A 317 -1.97 -6.14 7.39
C SER A 317 -1.18 -6.39 6.12
N ARG A 318 -1.55 -5.73 5.01
CA ARG A 318 -0.93 -5.92 3.69
C ARG A 318 0.52 -5.43 3.62
N SER A 319 0.92 -4.46 4.44
CA SER A 319 2.30 -3.90 4.43
C SER A 319 3.35 -4.98 4.70
N ASN A 320 3.12 -5.85 5.68
CA ASN A 320 4.06 -6.92 6.03
C ASN A 320 4.19 -7.94 4.89
N HIS A 321 3.09 -8.24 4.20
CA HIS A 321 3.08 -9.19 3.10
C HIS A 321 3.71 -8.63 1.82
N THR A 322 3.48 -7.35 1.51
CA THR A 322 4.17 -6.66 0.41
C THR A 322 5.67 -6.62 0.67
N PHE A 323 6.08 -6.34 1.91
CA PHE A 323 7.48 -6.34 2.30
C PHE A 323 8.13 -7.72 2.14
N LEU A 324 7.48 -8.76 2.67
CA LEU A 324 7.92 -10.14 2.54
C LEU A 324 8.05 -10.55 1.07
N LEU A 325 7.06 -10.18 0.24
CA LEU A 325 7.09 -10.44 -1.20
C LEU A 325 8.30 -9.80 -1.88
N CYS A 326 8.57 -8.51 -1.60
CA CYS A 326 9.74 -7.81 -2.12
C CYS A 326 11.05 -8.52 -1.74
N LEU A 327 11.17 -8.95 -0.47
CA LEU A 327 12.35 -9.65 0.02
C LEU A 327 12.52 -11.01 -0.67
N LEU A 328 11.44 -11.80 -0.79
CA LEU A 328 11.46 -13.10 -1.45
C LEU A 328 11.91 -12.99 -2.90
N LEU A 329 11.43 -11.98 -3.64
CA LEU A 329 11.83 -11.75 -5.03
C LEU A 329 13.32 -11.39 -5.16
N MET A 330 13.82 -10.51 -4.29
CA MET A 330 15.25 -10.16 -4.31
C MET A 330 16.14 -11.35 -3.94
N GLN A 331 15.72 -12.18 -2.99
CA GLN A 331 16.44 -13.42 -2.64
C GLN A 331 16.40 -14.44 -3.77
N ALA A 332 15.28 -14.53 -4.51
CA ALA A 332 15.19 -15.39 -5.68
C ALA A 332 16.18 -14.95 -6.76
N GLU A 333 16.21 -13.66 -7.09
CA GLU A 333 17.13 -13.10 -8.09
C GLU A 333 18.60 -13.22 -7.69
N ASP A 334 18.95 -13.02 -6.42
CA ASP A 334 20.32 -13.25 -5.94
C ASP A 334 20.72 -14.73 -6.04
N ASN A 335 19.86 -15.66 -5.62
CA ASN A 335 20.16 -17.09 -5.75
C ASN A 335 20.27 -17.50 -7.23
N TYR A 336 19.42 -16.97 -8.09
CA TYR A 336 19.47 -17.24 -9.51
C TYR A 336 20.80 -16.78 -10.11
N SER A 337 21.17 -15.53 -9.82
CA SER A 337 22.39 -14.91 -10.34
C SER A 337 23.67 -15.61 -9.87
N ASN A 338 23.63 -16.27 -8.72
CA ASN A 338 24.73 -17.08 -8.18
C ASN A 338 24.70 -18.55 -8.64
N GLY A 339 23.79 -18.94 -9.54
CA GLY A 339 23.66 -20.33 -10.02
C GLY A 339 22.97 -21.29 -9.06
N ASN A 340 22.43 -20.81 -7.93
CA ASN A 340 21.71 -21.61 -6.94
C ASN A 340 20.24 -21.81 -7.35
N LEU A 341 20.02 -22.48 -8.49
CA LEU A 341 18.71 -22.56 -9.17
C LEU A 341 17.59 -23.17 -8.29
N GLN A 342 17.91 -24.14 -7.44
CA GLN A 342 16.93 -24.76 -6.55
C GLN A 342 16.42 -23.77 -5.48
N SER A 343 17.34 -23.03 -4.86
CA SER A 343 16.99 -21.98 -3.90
C SER A 343 16.21 -20.85 -4.57
N ALA A 344 16.63 -20.44 -5.77
CA ALA A 344 15.92 -19.44 -6.56
C ALA A 344 14.45 -19.86 -6.82
N ARG A 345 14.24 -21.10 -7.29
CA ARG A 345 12.91 -21.67 -7.51
C ARG A 345 12.06 -21.70 -6.24
N TYR A 346 12.67 -22.07 -5.10
CA TYR A 346 11.99 -22.05 -3.81
C TYR A 346 11.49 -20.65 -3.44
N PHE A 347 12.34 -19.63 -3.60
CA PHE A 347 11.98 -18.25 -3.29
C PHE A 347 10.94 -17.68 -4.26
N TYR A 348 11.04 -17.95 -5.58
CA TYR A 348 10.00 -17.58 -6.54
C TYR A 348 8.65 -18.23 -6.23
N SER A 349 8.64 -19.53 -5.93
CA SER A 349 7.43 -20.25 -5.55
C SER A 349 6.80 -19.66 -4.28
N SER A 350 7.63 -19.28 -3.31
CA SER A 350 7.19 -18.62 -2.08
C SER A 350 6.63 -17.23 -2.35
N ALA A 351 7.26 -16.45 -3.24
CA ALA A 351 6.77 -15.15 -3.67
C ALA A 351 5.41 -15.26 -4.38
N ILE A 352 5.25 -16.22 -5.30
CA ILE A 352 3.98 -16.50 -6.00
C ILE A 352 2.89 -16.89 -4.99
N SER A 353 3.20 -17.78 -4.06
CA SER A 353 2.25 -18.20 -3.02
C SER A 353 1.81 -17.01 -2.17
N CYS A 354 2.75 -16.15 -1.76
CA CYS A 354 2.45 -14.92 -1.02
C CYS A 354 1.56 -13.97 -1.84
N ALA A 355 1.91 -13.71 -3.10
CA ALA A 355 1.14 -12.85 -3.99
C ALA A 355 -0.31 -13.35 -4.18
N LYS A 356 -0.49 -14.66 -4.43
CA LYS A 356 -1.81 -15.30 -4.56
C LYS A 356 -2.63 -15.22 -3.28
N GLN A 357 -2.02 -15.55 -2.14
CA GLN A 357 -2.68 -15.53 -0.84
C GLN A 357 -3.20 -14.13 -0.49
N HIS A 358 -2.47 -13.08 -0.87
CA HIS A 358 -2.80 -11.69 -0.54
C HIS A 358 -3.41 -10.89 -1.70
N ARG A 359 -3.63 -11.52 -2.86
CA ARG A 359 -4.24 -10.96 -4.08
C ARG A 359 -3.45 -9.77 -4.65
N PHE A 360 -2.14 -9.90 -4.68
CA PHE A 360 -1.22 -8.95 -5.33
C PHE A 360 -1.13 -9.26 -6.83
N LEU A 361 -2.17 -8.88 -7.58
CA LEU A 361 -2.32 -9.27 -8.99
C LEU A 361 -1.17 -8.79 -9.89
N ASN A 362 -0.66 -7.59 -9.66
CA ASN A 362 0.47 -7.05 -10.43
C ASN A 362 1.74 -7.83 -10.12
N ASP A 363 2.01 -8.08 -8.85
CA ASP A 363 3.18 -8.83 -8.41
C ASP A 363 3.13 -10.29 -8.85
N GLU A 364 1.95 -10.92 -8.84
CA GLU A 364 1.73 -12.26 -9.41
C GLU A 364 2.15 -12.31 -10.88
N SER A 365 1.79 -11.30 -11.67
CA SER A 365 2.19 -11.22 -13.09
C SER A 365 3.70 -11.03 -13.29
N LEU A 366 4.36 -10.31 -12.38
CA LEU A 366 5.82 -10.14 -12.41
C LEU A 366 6.51 -11.47 -12.18
N VAL A 367 6.07 -12.26 -11.19
CA VAL A 367 6.73 -13.55 -10.90
C VAL A 367 6.38 -14.62 -11.94
N SER A 368 5.17 -14.62 -12.47
CA SER A 368 4.72 -15.64 -13.42
C SER A 368 5.37 -15.55 -14.80
N ASN A 369 5.89 -14.38 -15.17
CA ASN A 369 6.56 -14.19 -16.46
C ASN A 369 8.01 -14.68 -16.46
N ASP A 370 8.66 -14.71 -15.28
CA ASP A 370 10.02 -15.24 -15.13
C ASP A 370 10.06 -16.77 -14.93
N ASP A 371 8.93 -17.36 -14.53
CA ASP A 371 8.72 -18.80 -14.53
C ASP A 371 8.51 -19.32 -15.98
N LEU A 372 9.58 -19.86 -16.59
CA LEU A 372 9.61 -21.19 -17.27
C LEU A 372 10.69 -21.35 -18.34
N ASN A 373 11.47 -20.31 -18.68
CA ASN A 373 12.58 -20.45 -19.63
C ASN A 373 13.93 -20.82 -19.00
N CYS A 374 13.95 -21.15 -17.70
CA CYS A 374 15.14 -21.67 -17.02
C CYS A 374 15.30 -23.19 -17.19
N HIS A 375 15.05 -23.67 -18.41
CA HIS A 375 15.26 -25.06 -18.84
C HIS A 375 16.54 -25.21 -19.63
#